data_AF-A0A816FDX6-F1
#
_entry.id   AF-A0A816FDX6-F1
#
_cell.length_a   1.000
_cell.length_b   1.000
_cell.length_c   1.000
_cell.angle_alpha   90.00
_cell.angle_beta   90.00
_cell.angle_gamma   90.00
#
_symmetry.space_group_name_H-M   'P 1'
#
loop_
_entity.id
_entity.type
_entity.pdbx_description
1 polymer ?
#
loop_
_entity_poly.entity_id
_entity_poly.type
_entity_poly.pdbx_seq_one_letter_code
_entity_poly.pdbx_strand_id
1 'polypeptide(L)'
;MINLTFRILNVGYNIDLIDKSNAWCKVRQYFLLVPAVVSTTISCLATIDQYLATSSSVDLRRHSQIKWAHRITVIMLIFWCAHGIPVFLFYDLSPVTKTCTNMNAAYDIYRLVYLIGIICIIPVSIMILFGCLTYRNVQQRLKCIELHIDQQIIKMTLIHVILVIVSLLPYGIFNIYILITSSVVKDVDRQVKEYLATSILSMMAYMYYVVCNLIPMHFIHCVFHFLGELFHISGIIEALSSTG
;
A
#
# COMPACT_ATOMS: atom_id res chain seq x y z
N MET A 1 7.57 -12.74 -5.08
CA MET A 1 7.58 -14.21 -4.91
C MET A 1 6.66 -14.96 -5.89
N ILE A 2 5.45 -14.47 -6.19
CA ILE A 2 4.43 -15.21 -6.98
C ILE A 2 4.83 -15.53 -8.45
N ASN A 3 5.55 -14.66 -9.16
CA ASN A 3 5.99 -14.93 -10.54
C ASN A 3 7.01 -16.10 -10.62
N LEU A 4 7.87 -16.26 -9.61
CA LEU A 4 8.85 -17.35 -9.56
C LEU A 4 8.14 -18.67 -9.22
N THR A 5 7.19 -18.63 -8.28
CA THR A 5 6.38 -19.79 -7.91
C THR A 5 5.55 -20.30 -9.10
N PHE A 6 5.00 -19.41 -9.93
CA PHE A 6 4.29 -19.81 -11.15
C PHE A 6 5.20 -20.43 -12.22
N ARG A 7 6.43 -19.93 -12.36
CA ARG A 7 7.40 -20.52 -13.28
C ARG A 7 7.86 -21.92 -12.82
N ILE A 8 7.99 -22.12 -11.51
CA ILE A 8 8.33 -23.43 -10.90
C ILE A 8 7.15 -24.41 -11.03
N LEU A 9 5.90 -23.97 -10.81
CA LEU A 9 4.72 -24.83 -11.00
C LEU A 9 4.53 -25.25 -12.46
N ASN A 10 4.77 -24.34 -13.40
CA ASN A 10 4.64 -24.64 -14.82
C ASN A 10 5.65 -25.70 -15.28
N VAL A 11 6.91 -25.52 -14.90
CA VAL A 11 7.99 -26.44 -15.28
C VAL A 11 7.90 -27.76 -14.50
N GLY A 12 7.42 -27.73 -13.25
CA GLY A 12 7.40 -28.90 -12.38
C GLY A 12 6.15 -29.78 -12.44
N TYR A 13 4.98 -29.22 -12.78
CA TYR A 13 3.70 -29.93 -12.67
C TYR A 13 2.88 -29.98 -13.96
N ASN A 14 3.28 -29.30 -15.05
CA ASN A 14 2.55 -29.28 -16.32
C ASN A 14 1.06 -28.88 -16.15
N ILE A 15 0.77 -28.14 -15.08
CA ILE A 15 -0.54 -27.55 -14.84
C ILE A 15 -0.49 -26.19 -15.53
N ASP A 16 -1.17 -26.08 -16.67
CA ASP A 16 -1.36 -24.84 -17.43
C ASP A 16 -2.28 -23.86 -16.70
N LEU A 17 -1.84 -23.44 -15.52
CA LEU A 17 -2.23 -22.17 -14.91
C LEU A 17 -1.54 -21.01 -15.64
N ILE A 18 -1.15 -21.13 -16.91
CA ILE A 18 -0.53 -20.05 -17.70
C ILE A 18 -1.44 -19.59 -18.83
N ASP A 19 -2.44 -20.39 -19.21
CA ASP A 19 -3.62 -19.94 -19.96
C ASP A 19 -4.71 -19.33 -19.03
N LYS A 20 -4.26 -18.55 -18.03
CA LYS A 20 -5.06 -18.12 -16.87
C LYS A 20 -6.31 -17.36 -17.22
N SER A 21 -7.43 -17.90 -16.73
CA SER A 21 -8.72 -17.22 -16.55
C SER A 21 -8.56 -15.72 -16.26
N ASN A 22 -9.31 -14.92 -17.00
CA ASN A 22 -9.39 -13.47 -16.85
C ASN A 22 -9.64 -13.05 -15.39
N ALA A 23 -10.40 -13.86 -14.64
CA ALA A 23 -10.65 -13.66 -13.23
C ALA A 23 -9.36 -13.63 -12.39
N TRP A 24 -8.38 -14.51 -12.65
CA TRP A 24 -7.14 -14.53 -11.87
C TRP A 24 -6.26 -13.30 -12.14
N CYS A 25 -6.21 -12.83 -13.39
CA CYS A 25 -5.50 -11.60 -13.76
C CYS A 25 -6.03 -10.42 -12.93
N LYS A 26 -7.35 -10.24 -12.93
CA LYS A 26 -8.04 -9.18 -12.18
C LYS A 26 -7.82 -9.27 -10.68
N VAL A 27 -8.04 -10.44 -10.09
CA VAL A 27 -7.85 -10.69 -8.65
C VAL A 27 -6.41 -10.41 -8.24
N ARG A 28 -5.43 -10.92 -8.98
CA ARG A 28 -4.01 -10.68 -8.71
C ARG A 28 -3.69 -9.18 -8.69
N GLN A 29 -4.19 -8.44 -9.67
CA GLN A 29 -3.90 -7.01 -9.78
C GLN A 29 -4.55 -6.22 -8.63
N TYR A 30 -5.77 -6.58 -8.24
CA TYR A 30 -6.44 -6.00 -7.08
C TYR A 30 -5.65 -6.22 -5.78
N PHE A 31 -5.23 -7.46 -5.50
CA PHE A 31 -4.44 -7.79 -4.30
C PHE A 31 -3.01 -7.22 -4.32
N LEU A 32 -2.49 -6.77 -5.46
CA LEU A 32 -1.24 -6.03 -5.49
C LEU A 32 -1.45 -4.55 -5.15
N LEU A 33 -2.51 -3.94 -5.69
CA LEU A 33 -2.75 -2.51 -5.56
C LEU A 33 -3.34 -2.13 -4.20
N VAL A 34 -4.46 -2.75 -3.79
CA VAL A 34 -5.24 -2.32 -2.62
C VAL A 34 -4.44 -2.41 -1.31
N PRO A 35 -3.73 -3.51 -1.01
CA PRO A 35 -2.96 -3.60 0.22
C PRO A 35 -1.83 -2.58 0.30
N ALA A 36 -1.21 -2.22 -0.83
CA ALA A 36 -0.14 -1.23 -0.85
C ALA A 36 -0.64 0.18 -0.54
N VAL A 37 -1.77 0.59 -1.12
CA VAL A 37 -2.36 1.91 -0.84
C VAL A 37 -2.91 1.99 0.59
N VAL A 38 -3.47 0.90 1.09
CA VAL A 38 -3.91 0.78 2.49
C VAL A 38 -2.72 0.88 3.45
N SER A 39 -1.65 0.11 3.23
CA SER A 39 -0.44 0.15 4.08
C SER A 39 0.18 1.53 4.14
N THR A 40 0.23 2.22 2.99
CA THR A 40 0.77 3.57 2.88
C THR A 40 -0.09 4.59 3.61
N THR A 41 -1.42 4.48 3.46
CA THR A 41 -2.38 5.36 4.16
C THR A 41 -2.31 5.16 5.67
N ILE A 42 -2.25 3.92 6.15
CA ILE A 42 -2.13 3.61 7.58
C ILE A 42 -0.82 4.17 8.13
N SER A 43 0.27 4.07 7.37
CA SER A 43 1.57 4.63 7.76
C SER A 43 1.51 6.16 7.88
N CYS A 44 0.80 6.85 6.97
CA CYS A 44 0.54 8.29 7.08
C CYS A 44 -0.27 8.62 8.33
N LEU A 45 -1.37 7.91 8.56
CA LEU A 45 -2.22 8.10 9.74
C LEU A 45 -1.45 7.87 11.04
N ALA A 46 -0.59 6.85 11.09
CA ALA A 46 0.28 6.58 12.22
C ALA A 46 1.26 7.73 12.49
N THR A 47 1.87 8.32 11.46
CA THR A 47 2.76 9.49 11.65
C THR A 47 2.01 10.73 12.15
N ILE A 48 0.76 10.93 11.71
CA ILE A 48 -0.09 12.03 12.18
C ILE A 48 -0.50 11.80 13.64
N ASP A 49 -0.94 10.58 13.97
CA ASP A 49 -1.32 10.22 15.33
C ASP A 49 -0.15 10.39 16.30
N GLN A 50 1.05 10.00 15.90
CA GLN A 50 2.27 10.19 16.68
C GLN A 50 2.59 11.68 16.90
N TYR A 51 2.39 12.53 15.89
CA TYR A 51 2.53 13.98 16.05
C TYR A 51 1.50 14.54 17.05
N LEU A 52 0.24 14.12 16.95
CA LEU A 52 -0.82 14.55 17.86
C LEU A 52 -0.54 14.10 19.30
N ALA A 53 -0.10 12.86 19.50
CA ALA A 53 0.25 12.30 20.80
C ALA A 53 1.44 13.01 21.46
N THR A 54 2.46 13.36 20.66
CA THR A 54 3.68 14.03 21.13
C THR A 54 3.54 15.55 21.26
N SER A 55 2.44 16.14 20.78
CA SER A 55 2.19 17.58 20.84
C SER A 55 2.08 18.10 22.29
N SER A 56 2.50 19.34 22.51
CA SER A 56 2.48 19.97 23.83
C SER A 56 1.12 20.46 24.27
N SER A 57 0.24 20.76 23.33
CA SER A 57 -1.12 21.21 23.57
C SER A 57 -2.04 20.04 23.92
N VAL A 58 -2.79 20.18 25.01
CA VAL A 58 -3.75 19.17 25.49
C VAL A 58 -4.87 18.92 24.46
N ASP A 59 -5.30 19.95 23.72
CA ASP A 59 -6.36 19.84 22.73
C ASP A 59 -5.96 18.96 21.54
N LEU A 60 -4.75 19.14 20.98
CA LEU A 60 -4.25 18.27 19.90
C LEU A 60 -4.05 16.82 20.38
N ARG A 61 -3.57 16.63 21.61
CA ARG A 61 -3.40 15.28 22.18
C ARG A 61 -4.73 14.57 22.38
N ARG A 62 -5.81 15.31 22.70
CA ARG A 62 -7.17 14.76 22.81
C ARG A 62 -7.70 14.20 21.49
N HIS A 63 -7.15 14.57 20.34
CA HIS A 63 -7.51 13.98 19.05
C HIS A 63 -6.83 12.62 18.80
N SER A 64 -5.70 12.32 19.46
CA SER A 64 -5.06 11.00 19.44
C SER A 64 -5.78 10.05 20.40
N GLN A 65 -6.94 9.56 19.97
CA GLN A 65 -7.76 8.61 20.71
C GLN A 65 -7.87 7.33 19.91
N ILE A 66 -7.57 6.21 20.57
CA ILE A 66 -7.54 4.90 19.92
C ILE A 66 -8.87 4.53 19.23
N LYS A 67 -10.00 4.99 19.77
CA LYS A 67 -11.35 4.80 19.20
C LYS A 67 -11.49 5.50 17.84
N TRP A 68 -10.98 6.72 17.72
CA TRP A 68 -11.02 7.48 16.48
C TRP A 68 -10.02 6.93 15.45
N ALA A 69 -8.83 6.54 15.90
CA ALA A 69 -7.84 5.89 15.03
C ALA A 69 -8.40 4.62 14.36
N HIS A 70 -9.10 3.77 15.11
CA HIS A 70 -9.77 2.58 14.56
C HIS A 70 -10.87 2.95 13.57
N ARG A 71 -11.77 3.88 13.92
CA ARG A 71 -12.87 4.30 13.03
C ARG A 71 -12.33 4.85 11.69
N ILE A 72 -11.34 5.74 11.75
CA ILE A 72 -10.73 6.32 10.54
C ILE A 72 -10.06 5.22 9.71
N THR A 73 -9.34 4.30 10.33
CA THR A 73 -8.65 3.21 9.62
C THR A 73 -9.64 2.29 8.89
N VAL A 74 -10.76 1.92 9.54
CA VAL A 74 -11.81 1.10 8.91
C VAL A 74 -12.47 1.83 7.75
N ILE A 75 -12.79 3.12 7.90
CA ILE A 75 -13.36 3.94 6.82
C ILE A 75 -12.41 3.99 5.62
N MET A 76 -11.12 4.22 5.86
CA MET A 76 -10.11 4.25 4.81
C MET A 76 -9.95 2.89 4.12
N LEU A 77 -10.01 1.78 4.87
CA LEU A 77 -9.96 0.44 4.30
C LEU A 77 -11.12 0.19 3.33
N ILE A 78 -12.35 0.53 3.74
CA ILE A 78 -13.54 0.39 2.88
C ILE A 78 -13.41 1.26 1.64
N PHE A 79 -12.96 2.51 1.80
CA PHE A 79 -12.74 3.44 0.70
C PHE A 79 -11.74 2.89 -0.33
N TRP A 80 -10.60 2.36 0.12
CA TRP A 80 -9.58 1.81 -0.79
C TRP A 80 -9.99 0.49 -1.44
N CYS A 81 -10.76 -0.36 -0.74
CA CYS A 81 -11.35 -1.55 -1.35
C CYS A 81 -12.33 -1.17 -2.47
N ALA A 82 -13.18 -0.16 -2.25
CA ALA A 82 -14.09 0.35 -3.27
C ALA A 82 -13.33 1.01 -4.44
N HIS A 83 -12.26 1.75 -4.14
CA HIS A 83 -11.39 2.36 -5.14
C HIS A 83 -10.65 1.33 -6.01
N GLY A 84 -10.44 0.11 -5.51
CA GLY A 84 -9.86 -0.99 -6.27
C GLY A 84 -10.82 -1.64 -7.29
N ILE A 85 -12.12 -1.37 -7.24
CA ILE A 85 -13.12 -1.97 -8.16
C ILE A 85 -12.81 -1.75 -9.65
N PRO A 86 -12.38 -0.55 -10.12
CA PRO A 86 -12.02 -0.32 -11.52
C PRO A 86 -10.93 -1.27 -12.05
N VAL A 87 -10.07 -1.82 -11.18
CA VAL A 87 -9.07 -2.82 -11.57
C VAL A 87 -9.75 -4.06 -12.15
N PHE A 88 -10.90 -4.49 -11.61
CA PHE A 88 -11.66 -5.62 -12.15
C PHE A 88 -12.32 -5.32 -13.49
N LEU A 89 -12.56 -4.05 -13.81
CA LEU A 89 -13.25 -3.63 -15.03
C LEU A 89 -12.28 -3.46 -16.20
N PHE A 90 -11.10 -2.88 -15.96
CA PHE A 90 -10.20 -2.44 -17.05
C PHE A 90 -8.98 -3.33 -17.30
N TYR A 91 -8.66 -4.26 -16.40
CA TYR A 91 -7.60 -5.24 -16.64
C TYR A 91 -8.17 -6.50 -17.28
N ASP A 92 -7.65 -6.89 -18.43
CA ASP A 92 -7.99 -8.17 -19.05
C ASP A 92 -6.74 -8.91 -19.51
N LEU A 93 -6.89 -10.20 -19.80
CA LEU A 93 -5.83 -10.98 -20.42
C LEU A 93 -5.68 -10.57 -21.89
N SER A 94 -4.48 -10.11 -22.27
CA SER A 94 -4.18 -9.80 -23.67
C SER A 94 -4.24 -11.05 -24.54
N PRO A 95 -5.00 -11.03 -25.65
CA PRO A 95 -5.10 -12.17 -26.55
C PRO A 95 -3.78 -12.48 -27.28
N VAL A 96 -2.92 -11.46 -27.45
CA VAL A 96 -1.66 -11.56 -28.22
C VAL A 96 -0.50 -11.98 -27.33
N THR A 97 -0.34 -11.33 -26.18
CA THR A 97 0.83 -11.52 -25.31
C THR A 97 0.56 -12.46 -24.14
N LYS A 98 -0.71 -12.87 -23.93
CA LYS A 98 -1.16 -13.65 -22.77
C LYS A 98 -0.73 -13.03 -21.42
N THR A 99 -0.49 -11.72 -21.41
CA THR A 99 -0.16 -10.94 -20.22
C THR A 99 -1.39 -10.19 -19.73
N CYS A 100 -1.47 -10.01 -18.42
CA CYS A 100 -2.52 -9.21 -17.78
C CYS A 100 -2.22 -7.73 -18.01
N THR A 101 -2.98 -7.08 -18.88
CA THR A 101 -2.72 -5.70 -19.28
C THR A 101 -4.00 -4.86 -19.17
N ASN A 102 -3.82 -3.58 -18.92
CA ASN A 102 -4.92 -2.62 -19.00
C ASN A 102 -5.29 -2.42 -20.48
N MET A 103 -6.58 -2.57 -20.81
CA MET A 103 -7.09 -2.40 -22.18
C MET A 103 -7.55 -0.97 -22.47
N ASN A 104 -7.69 -0.13 -21.45
CA ASN A 104 -8.20 1.22 -21.58
C ASN A 104 -7.08 2.27 -21.42
N ALA A 105 -6.79 3.00 -22.50
CA ALA A 105 -5.78 4.05 -22.53
C ALA A 105 -6.05 5.19 -21.52
N ALA A 106 -7.32 5.58 -21.34
CA ALA A 106 -7.69 6.61 -20.37
C ALA A 106 -7.41 6.17 -18.93
N TYR A 107 -7.67 4.89 -18.63
CA TYR A 107 -7.39 4.32 -17.31
C TYR A 107 -5.88 4.19 -17.07
N ASP A 108 -5.07 4.01 -18.12
CA ASP A 108 -3.62 3.92 -17.95
C ASP A 108 -3.00 5.27 -17.54
N ILE A 109 -3.47 6.36 -18.14
CA ILE A 109 -3.10 7.73 -17.72
C ILE A 109 -3.51 7.96 -16.26
N TYR A 110 -4.77 7.63 -15.92
CA TYR A 110 -5.28 7.75 -14.56
C TYR A 110 -4.41 6.98 -13.56
N ARG A 111 -4.07 5.73 -13.87
CA ARG A 111 -3.23 4.86 -13.02
C ARG A 111 -1.86 5.48 -12.77
N LEU A 112 -1.22 6.07 -13.76
CA LEU A 112 0.11 6.69 -13.59
C LEU A 112 0.05 7.96 -12.74
N VAL A 113 -0.96 8.81 -12.98
CA VAL A 113 -1.19 10.01 -12.16
C VAL A 113 -1.49 9.61 -10.72
N TYR A 114 -2.31 8.58 -10.52
CA TYR A 114 -2.63 8.04 -9.20
C TYR A 114 -1.39 7.48 -8.49
N LEU A 115 -0.56 6.70 -9.20
CA LEU A 115 0.67 6.12 -8.66
C LEU A 115 1.66 7.20 -8.20
N ILE A 116 1.94 8.21 -9.02
CA ILE A 116 2.96 9.21 -8.69
C ILE A 116 2.40 10.27 -7.75
N GLY A 117 1.21 10.79 -8.01
CA GLY A 117 0.61 11.84 -7.20
C GLY A 117 0.17 11.30 -5.83
N ILE A 118 -0.75 10.35 -5.84
CA ILE A 118 -1.47 9.94 -4.62
C ILE A 118 -0.72 8.87 -3.84
N ILE A 119 0.03 7.97 -4.49
CA ILE A 119 0.77 6.92 -3.76
C ILE A 119 2.19 7.37 -3.39
N CYS A 120 2.88 8.13 -4.25
CA CYS A 120 4.25 8.57 -3.96
C CYS A 120 4.29 9.95 -3.28
N ILE A 121 3.83 11.01 -3.96
CA ILE A 121 4.12 12.39 -3.53
C ILE A 121 3.36 12.75 -2.25
N ILE A 122 2.05 12.52 -2.18
CA ILE A 122 1.23 12.90 -1.02
C ILE A 122 1.71 12.16 0.26
N PRO A 123 1.84 10.82 0.26
CA PRO A 123 2.22 10.08 1.47
C PRO A 123 3.62 10.43 1.95
N VAL A 124 4.59 10.54 1.04
CA VAL A 124 5.96 10.91 1.39
C VAL A 124 6.00 12.31 1.98
N SER A 125 5.26 13.26 1.40
CA SER A 125 5.20 14.64 1.92
C SER A 125 4.60 14.69 3.33
N ILE A 126 3.50 13.97 3.57
CA ILE A 126 2.85 13.87 4.88
C ILE A 126 3.80 13.23 5.90
N MET A 127 4.40 12.08 5.56
CA MET A 127 5.30 11.36 6.46
C MET A 127 6.55 12.17 6.81
N ILE A 128 7.12 12.90 5.85
CA ILE A 128 8.26 13.80 6.12
C ILE A 128 7.83 14.95 7.00
N LEU A 129 6.72 15.63 6.68
CA LEU A 129 6.26 16.79 7.44
C LEU A 129 5.95 16.42 8.90
N PHE A 130 5.06 15.45 9.12
CA PHE A 130 4.66 15.04 10.46
C PHE A 130 5.77 14.27 11.19
N GLY A 131 6.61 13.52 10.48
CA GLY A 131 7.80 12.89 11.04
C GLY A 131 8.81 13.92 11.58
N CYS A 132 9.09 14.99 10.81
CA CYS A 132 9.96 16.07 11.27
C CYS A 132 9.37 16.84 12.46
N LEU A 133 8.07 17.12 12.45
CA LEU A 133 7.39 17.77 13.58
C LEU A 133 7.43 16.91 14.85
N THR A 134 7.17 15.62 14.72
CA THR A 134 7.26 14.64 15.81
C THR A 134 8.68 14.60 16.37
N TYR A 135 9.70 14.54 15.50
CA TYR A 135 11.10 14.52 15.92
C TYR A 135 11.47 15.76 16.76
N ARG A 136 11.01 16.95 16.36
CA ARG A 136 11.22 18.19 17.14
C ARG A 136 10.53 18.12 18.50
N ASN A 137 9.29 17.64 18.56
CA ASN A 137 8.54 17.52 19.82
C ASN A 137 9.19 16.50 20.77
N VAL A 138 9.68 15.37 20.25
CA VAL A 138 10.35 14.32 21.03
C VAL A 138 11.69 14.82 21.57
N GLN A 139 12.49 15.54 20.77
CA GLN A 139 13.75 16.13 21.23
C GLN A 139 13.54 17.12 22.39
N GLN A 140 12.42 17.84 22.40
CA GLN A 140 12.09 18.77 23.48
C GLN A 140 11.61 18.05 24.76
N ARG A 141 11.18 16.78 24.67
CA ARG A 141 10.56 16.00 25.77
C ARG A 141 11.44 14.84 26.28
N LEU A 142 12.77 14.99 26.26
CA LEU A 142 13.81 14.01 26.67
C LEU A 142 13.75 13.51 28.15
N LYS A 143 12.61 13.05 28.67
CA LYS A 143 12.48 12.62 30.07
C LYS A 143 11.71 11.32 30.35
N CYS A 144 11.25 10.51 29.38
CA CYS A 144 10.52 9.29 29.74
C CYS A 144 10.71 8.08 28.83
N ILE A 145 10.46 6.90 29.42
CA ILE A 145 10.58 5.52 28.89
C ILE A 145 9.82 5.29 27.57
N GLU A 146 8.81 6.10 27.24
CA GLU A 146 8.04 6.07 25.98
C GLU A 146 8.89 6.33 24.73
N LEU A 147 10.10 6.89 24.87
CA LEU A 147 11.01 7.20 23.77
C LEU A 147 11.33 5.99 22.88
N HIS A 148 11.38 4.77 23.43
CA HIS A 148 11.77 3.57 22.68
C HIS A 148 10.70 3.14 21.67
N ILE A 149 9.42 3.20 22.05
CA ILE A 149 8.31 2.81 21.16
C ILE A 149 8.16 3.87 20.06
N ASP A 150 8.24 5.15 20.42
CA ASP A 150 8.17 6.25 19.46
C ASP A 150 9.31 6.22 18.43
N GLN A 151 10.53 5.92 18.87
CA GLN A 151 11.67 5.77 17.98
C GLN A 151 11.55 4.58 17.04
N GLN A 152 10.95 3.47 17.47
CA GLN A 152 10.73 2.32 16.59
C GLN A 152 9.75 2.67 15.47
N ILE A 153 8.66 3.37 15.77
CA ILE A 153 7.66 3.80 14.78
C ILE A 153 8.27 4.82 13.80
N ILE A 154 9.08 5.77 14.29
CA ILE A 154 9.80 6.74 13.43
C ILE A 154 10.80 6.03 12.51
N LYS A 155 11.56 5.05 13.03
CA LYS A 155 12.50 4.26 12.21
C LYS A 155 11.77 3.44 11.15
N MET A 156 10.65 2.81 11.51
CA MET A 156 9.83 2.04 10.57
C MET A 156 9.28 2.92 9.44
N THR A 157 8.77 4.10 9.77
CA THR A 157 8.20 5.05 8.80
C THR A 157 9.28 5.64 7.88
N LEU A 158 10.48 5.91 8.40
CA LEU A 158 11.64 6.33 7.58
C LEU A 158 12.04 5.26 6.56
N ILE A 159 12.13 3.99 7.00
CA ILE A 159 12.43 2.86 6.10
C ILE A 159 11.35 2.75 5.02
N HIS A 160 10.07 2.90 5.40
CA HIS A 160 8.97 2.88 4.44
C HIS A 160 9.09 3.98 3.37
N VAL A 161 9.42 5.21 3.77
CA VAL A 161 9.66 6.33 2.83
C VAL A 161 10.82 6.04 1.88
N ILE A 162 11.94 5.53 2.40
CA ILE A 162 13.11 5.16 1.58
C ILE A 162 12.72 4.07 0.57
N LEU A 163 11.97 3.06 0.99
CA LEU A 163 11.51 2.00 0.09
C LEU A 163 10.60 2.52 -1.03
N VAL A 164 9.71 3.48 -0.74
CA VAL A 164 8.85 4.12 -1.76
C VAL A 164 9.70 4.88 -2.77
N ILE A 165 10.66 5.68 -2.30
CA ILE A 165 11.53 6.49 -3.17
C ILE A 165 12.42 5.61 -4.05
N VAL A 166 13.02 4.56 -3.49
CA VAL A 166 13.95 3.69 -4.23
C VAL A 166 13.22 2.72 -5.16
N SER A 167 12.01 2.28 -4.81
CA SER A 167 11.31 1.23 -5.57
C SER A 167 10.23 1.77 -6.50
N LEU A 168 9.36 2.65 -5.99
CA LEU A 168 8.12 3.04 -6.67
C LEU A 168 8.31 4.25 -7.59
N LEU A 169 9.12 5.22 -7.17
CA LEU A 169 9.41 6.41 -7.95
C LEU A 169 10.11 6.11 -9.28
N PRO A 170 11.21 5.31 -9.35
CA PRO A 170 11.84 5.01 -10.63
C PRO A 170 10.94 4.17 -11.53
N TYR A 171 10.14 3.27 -10.96
CA TYR A 171 9.13 2.53 -11.71
C TYR A 171 8.08 3.46 -12.32
N GLY A 172 7.52 4.40 -11.54
CA GLY A 172 6.54 5.37 -12.02
C GLY A 172 7.07 6.26 -13.14
N ILE A 173 8.26 6.85 -12.95
CA ILE A 173 8.91 7.71 -13.95
C ILE A 173 9.11 6.95 -15.27
N PHE A 174 9.58 5.70 -15.18
CA PHE A 174 9.83 4.90 -16.37
C PHE A 174 8.54 4.51 -17.12
N ASN A 175 7.44 4.25 -16.41
CA ASN A 175 6.14 4.01 -17.05
C ASN A 175 5.61 5.27 -17.76
N ILE A 176 5.82 6.47 -17.22
CA ILE A 176 5.53 7.71 -17.94
C ILE A 176 6.34 7.80 -19.24
N TYR A 177 7.64 7.51 -19.16
CA TYR A 177 8.51 7.51 -20.34
C TYR A 177 8.00 6.53 -21.42
N ILE A 178 7.57 5.33 -21.04
CA ILE A 178 6.96 4.36 -21.98
C ILE A 178 5.68 4.93 -22.59
N LEU A 179 4.80 5.51 -21.77
CA LEU A 179 3.53 6.06 -22.23
C LEU A 179 3.73 7.19 -23.25
N ILE A 180 4.65 8.13 -22.98
CA ILE A 180 4.96 9.25 -23.88
C ILE A 180 5.59 8.76 -25.18
N THR A 181 6.43 7.73 -25.11
CA THR A 181 7.12 7.17 -26.29
C THR A 181 6.32 6.11 -27.04
N SER A 182 5.06 5.88 -26.68
CA SER A 182 4.22 4.84 -27.27
C SER A 182 3.89 5.07 -28.76
N SER A 183 3.84 6.33 -29.20
CA SER A 183 3.56 6.70 -30.60
C SER A 183 4.81 6.76 -31.49
N VAL A 184 6.00 6.54 -30.93
CA VAL A 184 7.27 6.61 -31.67
C VAL A 184 7.68 5.23 -32.13
N VAL A 185 8.06 5.08 -33.40
CA VAL A 185 8.63 3.83 -33.92
C VAL A 185 9.99 3.58 -33.26
N LYS A 186 10.12 2.48 -32.52
CA LYS A 186 11.32 2.13 -31.75
C LYS A 186 12.16 1.11 -32.49
N ASP A 187 13.46 1.36 -32.57
CA ASP A 187 14.46 0.40 -33.05
C ASP A 187 14.56 -0.83 -32.12
N VAL A 188 14.95 -1.98 -32.66
CA VAL A 188 15.01 -3.27 -31.95
C VAL A 188 15.94 -3.19 -30.74
N ASP A 189 17.11 -2.56 -30.87
CA ASP A 189 18.05 -2.37 -29.76
C ASP A 189 17.45 -1.54 -28.62
N ARG A 190 16.69 -0.48 -28.97
CA ARG A 190 15.99 0.35 -27.99
C ARG A 190 14.88 -0.42 -27.27
N GLN A 191 14.12 -1.23 -28.00
CA GLN A 191 13.07 -2.07 -27.40
C GLN A 191 13.66 -3.05 -26.38
N VAL A 192 14.75 -3.73 -26.72
CA VAL A 192 15.41 -4.69 -25.81
C VAL A 192 15.88 -4.01 -24.52
N LYS A 193 16.48 -2.82 -24.62
CA LYS A 193 16.90 -2.01 -23.45
C LYS A 193 15.69 -1.62 -22.58
N GLU A 194 14.60 -1.18 -23.20
CA GLU A 194 13.38 -0.81 -22.49
C GLU A 194 12.72 -2.00 -21.79
N TYR A 195 12.70 -3.18 -22.42
CA TYR A 195 12.20 -4.42 -21.80
C TYR A 195 13.03 -4.84 -20.57
N LEU A 196 14.35 -4.74 -20.66
CA LEU A 196 15.24 -5.04 -19.54
C LEU A 196 15.00 -4.06 -18.38
N ALA A 197 14.94 -2.76 -18.66
CA ALA A 197 14.68 -1.73 -17.66
C ALA A 197 13.29 -1.92 -17.01
N THR A 198 12.25 -2.19 -17.81
CA THR A 198 10.90 -2.51 -17.30
C THR A 198 10.95 -3.69 -16.35
N SER A 199 11.67 -4.74 -16.71
CA SER A 199 11.79 -5.96 -15.92
C SER A 199 12.45 -5.69 -14.57
N ILE A 200 13.59 -5.00 -14.56
CA ILE A 200 14.32 -4.66 -13.32
C ILE A 200 13.46 -3.78 -12.41
N LEU A 201 12.89 -2.71 -12.95
CA LEU A 201 12.07 -1.76 -12.19
C LEU A 201 10.79 -2.40 -11.66
N SER A 202 10.17 -3.31 -12.43
CA SER A 202 9.01 -4.06 -11.97
C SER A 202 9.36 -4.97 -10.79
N MET A 203 10.52 -5.62 -10.81
CA MET A 203 10.97 -6.47 -9.69
C MET A 203 11.26 -5.65 -8.43
N MET A 204 11.87 -4.48 -8.59
CA MET A 204 12.05 -3.52 -7.48
C MET A 204 10.71 -3.08 -6.88
N ALA A 205 9.75 -2.68 -7.73
CA ALA A 205 8.40 -2.34 -7.27
C ALA A 205 7.69 -3.52 -6.58
N TYR A 206 7.87 -4.75 -7.08
CA TYR A 206 7.32 -5.95 -6.44
C TYR A 206 7.88 -6.21 -5.04
N MET A 207 9.14 -5.88 -4.77
CA MET A 207 9.69 -5.98 -3.42
C MET A 207 8.93 -5.07 -2.45
N TYR A 208 8.66 -3.84 -2.86
CA TYR A 208 7.82 -2.92 -2.09
C TYR A 208 6.39 -3.47 -1.88
N TYR A 209 5.74 -3.98 -2.93
CA TYR A 209 4.40 -4.56 -2.82
C TYR A 209 4.35 -5.74 -1.86
N VAL A 210 5.39 -6.59 -1.82
CA VAL A 210 5.46 -7.73 -0.88
C VAL A 210 5.53 -7.24 0.56
N VAL A 211 6.40 -6.27 0.85
CA VAL A 211 6.51 -5.66 2.19
C VAL A 211 5.17 -5.05 2.61
N CYS A 212 4.52 -4.32 1.72
CA CYS A 212 3.24 -3.67 1.99
C CYS A 212 2.05 -4.63 2.00
N ASN A 213 2.19 -5.89 1.58
CA ASN A 213 1.14 -6.90 1.73
C ASN A 213 1.22 -7.60 3.10
N LEU A 214 2.43 -7.76 3.63
CA LEU A 214 2.66 -8.38 4.94
C LEU A 214 2.09 -7.52 6.08
N ILE A 215 2.24 -6.20 5.98
CA ILE A 215 1.78 -5.23 6.99
C ILE A 215 0.24 -5.27 7.19
N PRO A 216 -0.60 -5.08 6.15
CA PRO A 216 -2.05 -5.12 6.29
C PRO A 216 -2.57 -6.53 6.57
N MET A 217 -1.93 -7.62 6.13
CA MET A 217 -2.32 -8.97 6.56
C MET A 217 -2.22 -9.11 8.09
N HIS A 218 -1.11 -8.67 8.67
CA HIS A 218 -0.89 -8.71 10.11
C HIS A 218 -1.82 -7.74 10.86
N PHE A 219 -2.06 -6.56 10.30
CA PHE A 219 -2.94 -5.54 10.87
C PHE A 219 -4.41 -5.93 10.78
N ILE A 220 -4.88 -6.45 9.65
CA ILE A 220 -6.25 -6.95 9.44
C ILE A 220 -6.51 -8.12 10.40
N HIS A 221 -5.57 -9.06 10.53
CA HIS A 221 -5.67 -10.14 11.52
C HIS A 221 -5.79 -9.58 12.95
N CYS A 222 -4.98 -8.57 13.29
CA CYS A 222 -5.03 -7.90 14.59
C CYS A 222 -6.34 -7.13 14.81
N VAL A 223 -6.86 -6.44 13.79
CA VAL A 223 -8.14 -5.71 13.82
C VAL A 223 -9.31 -6.67 13.94
N PHE A 224 -9.33 -7.79 13.21
CA PHE A 224 -10.37 -8.81 13.37
C PHE A 224 -10.34 -9.44 14.75
N HIS A 225 -9.15 -9.72 15.29
CA HIS A 225 -8.99 -10.21 16.66
C HIS A 225 -9.52 -9.19 17.67
N PHE A 226 -9.14 -7.91 17.53
CA PHE A 226 -9.55 -6.84 18.43
C PHE A 226 -11.04 -6.48 18.31
N LEU A 227 -11.61 -6.51 17.11
CA LEU A 227 -13.05 -6.38 16.89
C LEU A 227 -13.80 -7.55 17.53
N GLY A 228 -13.29 -8.77 17.41
CA GLY A 228 -13.83 -9.95 18.10
C GLY A 228 -13.89 -9.76 19.61
N GLU A 229 -12.81 -9.25 20.22
CA GLU A 229 -12.75 -8.90 21.65
C GLU A 229 -13.74 -7.79 22.03
N LEU A 230 -13.85 -6.73 21.22
CA LEU A 230 -14.79 -5.62 21.43
C LEU A 230 -16.26 -6.06 21.34
N PHE A 231 -16.60 -6.92 20.37
CA PHE A 231 -17.93 -7.50 20.26
C PHE A 231 -18.24 -8.38 21.47
N HIS A 232 -17.27 -9.18 21.93
CA HIS A 232 -17.41 -9.99 23.15
C HIS A 232 -17.68 -9.13 24.39
N ILE A 233 -16.95 -8.04 24.57
CA ILE A 233 -17.14 -7.11 25.70
C ILE A 233 -18.50 -6.40 25.59
N SER A 234 -18.91 -5.99 24.39
CA SER A 234 -20.23 -5.36 24.20
C SER A 234 -21.39 -6.31 24.50
N GLY A 235 -21.27 -7.59 24.11
CA GLY A 235 -22.26 -8.62 24.41
C GLY A 235 -22.35 -8.99 25.89
N ILE A 236 -21.22 -8.95 26.61
CA ILE A 236 -21.19 -9.14 28.07
C ILE A 236 -21.89 -7.97 28.79
N ILE A 237 -21.69 -6.74 28.33
CA ILE A 237 -22.32 -5.54 28.89
C ILE A 237 -23.85 -5.56 28.66
N GLU A 238 -24.30 -5.96 27.47
CA GLU A 238 -25.74 -6.11 27.19
C GLU A 238 -26.38 -7.25 28.00
N ALA A 239 -25.68 -8.37 28.18
CA ALA A 239 -26.17 -9.49 29.00
C ALA A 239 -26.32 -9.11 30.49
N LEU A 240 -25.36 -8.34 31.03
CA LEU A 240 -25.40 -7.81 32.40
C LEU A 240 -26.47 -6.73 32.59
N SER A 241 -26.79 -5.95 31.54
CA SER A 241 -27.86 -4.94 31.58
C SER A 241 -29.26 -5.55 31.52
N SER A 242 -29.43 -6.77 31.00
CA SER A 242 -30.75 -7.44 30.91
C SER A 242 -31.12 -8.27 32.15
N THR A 243 -30.18 -8.44 33.07
CA THR A 243 -30.33 -9.26 34.30
C THR A 243 -30.45 -8.45 35.59
N GLY A 244 -30.56 -7.11 35.49
CA GLY A 244 -30.76 -6.18 36.61
C GLY A 244 -32.16 -5.59 36.67
#